data_AF-A0A2E3QKX9-F1
#
_entry.id   AF-A0A2E3QKX9-F1
#
_cell.length_a   1.000
_cell.length_b   1.000
_cell.length_c   1.000
_cell.angle_alpha   90.00
_cell.angle_beta   90.00
_cell.angle_gamma   90.00
#
_symmetry.space_group_name_H-M   'P 1'
#
loop_
_entity.id
_entity.type
_entity.pdbx_description
1 polymer ?
#
loop_
_entity_poly.entity_id
_entity_poly.type
_entity_poly.pdbx_seq_one_letter_code
_entity_poly.pdbx_strand_id
1 'polypeptide(L)' 'MDGKWAIHPNQIETIQKVFSYSQEEVKNAKAQLAAYEEGKKHGHGVVNLDNTMIDAASIKLVQNVLEKAKLMGL' A
#
# COMPACT_ATOMS: atom_id res chain seq x y z
N MET A 1 -6.76 -5.27 -10.55
CA MET A 1 -8.04 -4.58 -10.79
C MET A 1 -8.36 -3.83 -9.51
N ASP A 2 -8.64 -2.53 -9.60
CA ASP A 2 -8.69 -1.63 -8.42
C ASP A 2 -10.12 -1.35 -7.93
N GLY A 3 -11.10 -2.10 -8.43
CA GLY A 3 -12.51 -1.93 -8.08
C GLY A 3 -13.43 -2.81 -8.91
N LYS A 4 -14.74 -2.66 -8.67
CA LYS A 4 -15.81 -3.36 -9.38
C LYS A 4 -17.03 -2.45 -9.55
N TRP A 5 -17.74 -2.60 -10.67
CA TRP A 5 -18.99 -1.90 -10.91
C TRP A 5 -20.10 -2.47 -10.03
N ALA A 6 -20.88 -1.60 -9.40
CA ALA A 6 -22.11 -1.94 -8.71
C ALA A 6 -23.30 -1.65 -9.63
N ILE A 7 -24.16 -2.65 -9.85
CA ILE A 7 -25.44 -2.47 -10.56
C ILE A 7 -26.62 -2.40 -9.60
N HIS A 8 -26.38 -2.66 -8.32
CA HIS A 8 -27.39 -2.60 -7.25
C HIS A 8 -26.75 -2.08 -5.96
N PRO A 9 -27.43 -1.22 -5.16
CA PRO A 9 -26.87 -0.64 -3.93
C PRO A 9 -26.32 -1.67 -2.93
N ASN A 10 -26.99 -2.82 -2.77
CA ASN A 10 -26.54 -3.89 -1.86
C ASN A 10 -25.17 -4.51 -2.22
N GLN A 11 -24.60 -4.21 -3.39
CA GLN A 11 -23.26 -4.67 -3.77
C GLN A 11 -22.15 -3.74 -3.23
N ILE A 12 -22.48 -2.50 -2.89
CA ILE A 12 -21.51 -1.45 -2.54
C ILE A 12 -20.63 -1.88 -1.36
N GLU A 13 -21.24 -2.34 -0.27
CA GLU A 13 -20.51 -2.74 0.94
C GLU A 13 -19.55 -3.91 0.67
N THR A 14 -20.02 -4.94 -0.04
CA THR A 14 -19.18 -6.09 -0.42
C THR A 14 -18.02 -5.67 -1.32
N ILE A 15 -18.28 -4.81 -2.31
CA ILE A 15 -17.24 -4.29 -3.19
C ILE A 15 -16.22 -3.47 -2.39
N GLN A 16 -16.67 -2.55 -1.54
CA GLN A 16 -15.77 -1.75 -0.70
C GLN A 16 -14.93 -2.64 0.21
N LYS A 17 -15.51 -3.64 0.86
CA LYS A 17 -14.77 -4.56 1.74
C LYS A 17 -13.68 -5.35 1.00
N VAL A 18 -13.93 -5.74 -0.25
CA VAL A 18 -12.97 -6.53 -1.04
C VAL A 18 -11.86 -5.67 -1.65
N PHE A 19 -12.14 -4.42 -2.01
CA PHE A 19 -11.19 -3.55 -2.73
C PHE A 19 -10.59 -2.44 -1.86
N SER A 20 -10.97 -2.33 -0.59
CA SER A 20 -10.31 -1.45 0.37
C SER A 20 -9.10 -2.13 0.99
N TYR A 21 -8.12 -1.34 1.39
CA TYR A 21 -6.97 -1.84 2.15
C TYR A 21 -7.36 -2.14 3.59
N SER A 22 -6.76 -3.16 4.17
CA SER A 22 -6.80 -3.41 5.60
C SER A 22 -5.82 -2.50 6.35
N GLN A 23 -6.09 -2.26 7.63
CA GLN A 23 -5.19 -1.49 8.51
C GLN A 23 -3.79 -2.11 8.59
N GLU A 24 -3.69 -3.44 8.52
CA GLU A 24 -2.42 -4.15 8.54
C GLU A 24 -1.61 -3.92 7.25
N GLU A 25 -2.25 -3.97 6.09
CA GLU A 25 -1.62 -3.65 4.81
C GLU A 25 -1.10 -2.21 4.78
N VAL A 26 -1.87 -1.25 5.30
CA VAL A 26 -1.45 0.15 5.40
C VAL A 26 -0.26 0.30 6.36
N LYS A 27 -0.27 -0.41 7.49
CA LYS A 27 0.86 -0.41 8.44
C LYS A 27 2.13 -0.97 7.80
N ASN A 28 2.02 -2.09 7.09
CA ASN A 28 3.15 -2.71 6.41
C ASN A 28 3.70 -1.80 5.30
N ALA A 29 2.82 -1.15 4.52
CA ALA A 29 3.20 -0.16 3.52
C ALA A 29 3.95 1.03 4.14
N LYS A 30 3.51 1.53 5.30
CA LYS A 30 4.22 2.60 6.04
C LYS A 30 5.61 2.13 6.50
N ALA A 31 5.74 0.90 6.99
CA ALA A 31 7.02 0.34 7.42
C ALA A 31 8.00 0.18 6.25
N GLN A 32 7.52 -0.31 5.10
CA GLN A 32 8.32 -0.44 3.88
C GLN A 32 8.85 0.91 3.39
N LEU A 33 7.99 1.95 3.40
CA LEU A 33 8.41 3.30 3.01
C LEU A 33 9.49 3.85 3.96
N ALA A 34 9.30 3.70 5.27
CA ALA A 34 10.26 4.17 6.26
C ALA A 34 11.62 3.46 6.13
N ALA A 35 11.63 2.14 5.97
CA ALA A 35 12.85 1.35 5.79
C ALA A 35 13.63 1.77 4.53
N TYR A 36 12.92 2.03 3.43
CA TYR A 36 13.56 2.51 2.21
C TYR A 36 14.13 3.92 2.36
N GLU A 37 13.42 4.84 3.02
CA GLU A 37 13.92 6.19 3.27
C GLU A 37 15.19 6.18 4.15
N GLU A 38 15.25 5.29 5.13
CA GLU A 38 16.44 5.08 5.96
C GLU A 38 17.61 4.53 5.14
N GLY A 39 17.39 3.46 4.37
CA GLY A 39 18.43 2.90 3.49
C GLY A 39 18.93 3.90 2.45
N LYS A 40 18.02 4.72 1.89
CA LYS A 40 18.38 5.79 0.94
C LYS A 40 19.28 6.85 1.57
N LYS A 41 19.08 7.21 2.85
CA LYS A 41 19.98 8.12 3.58
C LYS A 41 21.38 7.56 3.74
N HIS A 42 21.52 6.23 3.78
CA HIS A 42 22.80 5.53 3.84
C HIS A 42 23.38 5.19 2.45
N GLY A 43 22.75 5.65 1.37
CA GLY A 43 23.21 5.42 0.00
C GLY A 43 22.85 4.03 -0.55
N HIS A 44 21.99 3.27 0.14
CA HIS A 44 21.51 1.99 -0.34
C HIS A 44 20.31 2.20 -1.28
N GLY A 45 20.44 1.73 -2.52
CA GLY A 45 19.35 1.76 -3.50
C GLY A 45 18.31 0.65 -3.30
N VAL A 46 18.62 -0.32 -2.44
CA VAL A 46 17.80 -1.49 -2.13
C VAL A 46 17.90 -1.76 -0.62
N VAL A 47 16.77 -2.07 0.01
CA VAL A 47 16.68 -2.40 1.44
C VAL A 47 15.97 -3.74 1.61
N ASN A 48 16.39 -4.54 2.59
CA ASN A 48 15.69 -5.78 2.95
C ASN A 48 14.86 -5.53 4.22
N LEU A 49 13.55 -5.77 4.15
CA LEU A 49 12.64 -5.72 5.28
C LEU A 49 11.86 -7.04 5.33
N ASP A 50 11.92 -7.77 6.44
CA ASP A 50 11.19 -9.02 6.64
C ASP A 50 11.35 -10.03 5.48
N ASN A 51 12.60 -10.26 5.03
CA ASN A 51 12.96 -11.08 3.87
C ASN A 51 12.38 -10.60 2.52
N THR A 52 11.88 -9.38 2.45
CA THR A 52 11.38 -8.75 1.23
C THR A 52 12.35 -7.67 0.76
N MET A 53 12.78 -7.79 -0.50
CA MET A 53 13.61 -6.79 -1.15
C MET A 53 12.76 -5.59 -1.58
N ILE A 54 13.12 -4.41 -1.10
CA ILE A 54 12.45 -3.14 -1.39
C ILE A 54 13.38 -2.28 -2.23
N ASP A 55 12.94 -1.96 -3.44
CA ASP A 55 13.64 -1.05 -4.34
C ASP A 55 12.78 0.18 -4.68
N ALA A 56 13.33 1.05 -5.55
CA ALA A 56 12.64 2.25 -5.99
C ALA A 56 11.31 1.98 -6.73
N ALA A 57 11.18 0.84 -7.42
CA ALA A 57 9.95 0.46 -8.11
C ALA A 57 8.90 -0.05 -7.12
N SER A 58 9.30 -0.91 -6.17
CA SER A 58 8.45 -1.35 -5.06
C SER A 58 7.87 -0.16 -4.30
N ILE A 59 8.70 0.85 -4.02
CA ILE A 59 8.28 2.02 -3.24
C ILE A 59 7.24 2.88 -3.95
N LYS A 60 7.31 3.02 -5.27
CA LYS A 60 6.26 3.72 -6.03
C LYS A 60 4.91 3.02 -5.88
N LEU A 61 4.89 1.69 -5.86
CA LEU A 61 3.66 0.92 -5.64
C LEU A 61 3.14 1.11 -4.22
N VAL A 62 4.03 1.06 -3.23
CA VAL A 62 3.71 1.30 -1.81
C VAL A 62 3.14 2.70 -1.59
N GLN A 63 3.71 3.72 -2.23
CA GLN A 63 3.19 5.10 -2.16
C GLN A 63 1.77 5.20 -2.71
N ASN A 64 1.48 4.54 -3.84
CA ASN A 64 0.12 4.50 -4.40
C ASN A 64 -0.88 3.84 -3.44
N VAL A 65 -0.47 2.78 -2.73
CA VAL A 65 -1.30 2.12 -1.70
C VAL A 65 -1.60 3.10 -0.57
N LEU A 66 -0.59 3.80 -0.06
CA LEU A 66 -0.76 4.78 1.03
C LEU A 66 -1.62 5.97 0.63
N GLU A 67 -1.49 6.46 -0.60
CA GLU A 67 -2.33 7.54 -1.12
C GLU A 67 -3.79 7.13 -1.20
N LYS A 68 -4.06 5.94 -1.77
CA LYS A 68 -5.43 5.40 -1.83
C LYS A 68 -6.01 5.13 -0.44
N ALA A 69 -5.22 4.57 0.48
CA ALA A 69 -5.63 4.37 1.88
C ALA A 69 -6.01 5.69 2.55
N LYS A 70 -5.22 6.75 2.34
CA LYS A 70 -5.52 8.10 2.84
C LYS A 70 -6.85 8.63 2.30
N LEU A 71 -7.15 8.42 1.02
CA LEU A 71 -8.43 8.80 0.40
C LEU A 71 -9.62 8.03 1.00
N MET A 72 -9.40 6.81 1.49
CA MET A 72 -10.40 5.99 2.19
C MET A 72 -10.53 6.34 3.68
N GLY A 73 -9.66 7.20 4.22
CA GLY A 73 -9.63 7.55 5.65
C GLY A 73 -8.91 6.54 6.56
N LEU A 74 -8.01 5.74 5.99
CA LEU A 74 -7.19 4.72 6.69
C LEU A 74 -5.77 5.21 7.03
#